data_AF-A0AAE5MRK1-F1
#
_entry.id   AF-A0AAE5MRK1-F1
#
_cell.length_a   1.000
_cell.length_b   1.000
_cell.length_c   1.000
_cell.angle_alpha   90.00
_cell.angle_beta   90.00
_cell.angle_gamma   90.00
#
_symmetry.space_group_name_H-M   'P 1'
#
loop_
_entity.id
_entity.type
_entity.pdbx_description
1 polymer ?
#
loop_
_entity_poly.entity_id
_entity_poly.type
_entity_poly.pdbx_seq_one_letter_code
_entity_poly.pdbx_strand_id
1 'polypeptide(L)'
;MPKDGMSVVRFSSFAPVTEMILQSLPAEKDKEDQKAPAIKNFDQLRQRLNSQARFLILDLEFFQDQQKHRNGVAQIAGKMFETQNSFNYYLYAQNMSAERQLAFLRRYDLRLSEVNGYEVRQTFNRIFHFIAVERPDYIVSWDNGTDFESLNYEANRLKIRKEDRPWRTIQSLDLEKLVAKEVWKSKSGISLEKMCRLLHLPRVKYHQAQNDVIAIEQILKFYARDLERELNCR
;
A
#
# COMPACT_ATOMS: atom_id res chain seq x y z
N MET A 1 0.01 57.27 12.02
CA MET A 1 -1.02 56.28 11.62
C MET A 1 -0.57 55.55 10.37
N PRO A 2 -0.05 54.32 10.47
CA PRO A 2 -0.02 53.37 9.37
C PRO A 2 -1.32 52.55 9.35
N LYS A 3 -1.83 52.31 8.15
CA LYS A 3 -3.09 51.64 7.84
C LYS A 3 -2.97 50.13 8.05
N ASP A 4 -3.96 49.56 8.73
CA ASP A 4 -4.23 48.13 8.78
C ASP A 4 -4.37 47.55 7.36
N GLY A 5 -3.52 46.57 7.10
CA GLY A 5 -3.59 45.70 5.93
C GLY A 5 -3.30 44.27 6.37
N MET A 6 -3.97 43.79 7.42
CA MET A 6 -3.95 42.36 7.75
C MET A 6 -4.67 41.60 6.64
N SER A 7 -3.91 40.87 5.83
CA SER A 7 -4.46 39.86 4.94
C SER A 7 -5.12 38.78 5.78
N VAL A 8 -6.44 38.69 5.71
CA VAL A 8 -7.21 37.58 6.29
C VAL A 8 -6.79 36.31 5.55
N VAL A 9 -5.97 35.47 6.19
CA VAL A 9 -5.67 34.13 5.71
C VAL A 9 -6.96 33.31 5.82
N ARG A 10 -7.64 33.11 4.69
CA ARG A 10 -8.76 32.17 4.60
C ARG A 10 -8.18 30.76 4.44
N PHE A 11 -8.20 29.98 5.52
CA PHE A 11 -7.94 28.55 5.48
C PHE A 11 -9.11 27.85 4.81
N SER A 12 -9.00 27.59 3.51
CA SER A 12 -9.91 26.70 2.78
C SER A 12 -9.13 25.54 2.16
N SER A 13 -8.44 24.78 3.00
CA SER A 13 -8.10 23.37 2.78
C SER A 13 -7.35 22.87 4.01
N PHE A 14 -7.89 21.87 4.69
CA PHE A 14 -7.11 21.09 5.66
C PHE A 14 -6.19 20.14 4.89
N ALA A 15 -5.16 20.69 4.23
CA ALA A 15 -3.92 19.95 4.05
C ALA A 15 -3.15 20.10 5.38
N PRO A 16 -2.85 19.02 6.10
CA PRO A 16 -2.18 19.16 7.38
C PRO A 16 -0.77 19.69 7.14
N VAL A 17 -0.41 20.73 7.89
CA VAL A 17 0.87 21.48 7.88
C VAL A 17 2.10 20.56 8.01
N THR A 18 1.91 19.30 8.37
CA THR A 18 2.94 18.24 8.34
C THR A 18 3.60 18.03 6.97
N GLU A 19 2.93 18.32 5.85
CA GLU A 19 3.55 18.15 4.51
C GLU A 19 4.68 19.17 4.21
N MET A 20 4.69 20.34 4.87
CA MET A 20 5.70 21.37 4.57
C MET A 20 7.02 21.20 5.37
N ILE A 21 7.00 20.51 6.51
CA ILE A 21 8.20 20.40 7.37
C ILE A 21 9.13 19.26 6.92
N LEU A 22 8.60 18.22 6.28
CA LEU A 22 9.36 17.01 5.90
C LEU A 22 10.29 17.18 4.66
N GLN A 23 10.23 18.32 3.98
CA GLN A 23 11.08 18.60 2.80
C GLN A 23 12.53 19.01 3.16
N SER A 24 12.89 19.06 4.44
CA SER A 24 14.15 19.69 4.90
C SER A 24 15.17 18.75 5.57
N LEU A 25 14.93 17.43 5.60
CA LEU A 25 15.90 16.50 6.20
C LEU A 25 16.78 15.85 5.11
N PRO A 26 18.12 15.95 5.22
CA PRO A 26 19.02 15.24 4.33
C PRO A 26 18.90 13.74 4.56
N ALA A 27 18.80 12.97 3.48
CA ALA A 27 18.80 11.52 3.54
C ALA A 27 20.18 11.03 3.98
N GLU A 28 20.26 10.39 5.16
CA GLU A 28 21.43 9.61 5.55
C GLU A 28 21.62 8.47 4.53
N LYS A 29 22.79 8.47 3.89
CA LYS A 29 23.30 7.34 3.11
C LYS A 29 23.73 6.26 4.09
N ASP A 30 23.07 5.11 4.09
CA ASP A 30 23.67 3.93 4.72
C ASP A 30 23.19 2.59 4.16
N LYS A 31 24.19 1.71 4.04
CA LYS A 31 24.23 0.26 3.73
C LYS A 31 23.91 -0.16 2.28
N GLU A 32 24.79 -1.00 1.74
CA GLU A 32 24.55 -1.76 0.50
C GLU A 32 23.16 -2.40 0.55
N ASP A 33 22.32 -2.07 -0.44
CA ASP A 33 20.94 -2.52 -0.59
C ASP A 33 20.86 -4.03 -0.88
N GLN A 34 21.21 -4.87 0.10
CA GLN A 34 20.86 -6.28 0.06
C GLN A 34 19.43 -6.44 0.53
N LYS A 35 18.57 -6.96 -0.36
CA LYS A 35 17.21 -7.37 -0.04
C LYS A 35 17.16 -8.21 1.22
N ALA A 36 16.16 -7.95 2.06
CA ALA A 36 15.85 -8.81 3.19
C ALA A 36 15.65 -10.28 2.75
N PRO A 37 16.01 -11.26 3.59
CA PRO A 37 15.88 -12.67 3.22
C PRO A 37 14.42 -13.06 3.03
N ALA A 38 14.15 -13.89 2.02
CA ALA A 38 12.82 -14.40 1.74
C ALA A 38 12.27 -15.23 2.91
N ILE A 39 11.01 -14.97 3.29
CA ILE A 39 10.26 -15.73 4.29
C ILE A 39 9.61 -16.93 3.59
N LYS A 40 9.91 -18.15 4.06
CA LYS A 40 9.54 -19.40 3.38
C LYS A 40 8.49 -20.24 4.12
N ASN A 41 8.23 -19.97 5.40
CA ASN A 41 7.29 -20.70 6.25
C ASN A 41 6.76 -19.81 7.38
N PHE A 42 5.80 -20.31 8.16
CA PHE A 42 5.19 -19.53 9.24
C PHE A 42 6.13 -19.25 10.42
N ASP A 43 7.07 -20.13 10.73
CA ASP A 43 8.04 -19.89 11.81
C ASP A 43 8.94 -18.69 11.47
N GLN A 44 9.44 -18.62 10.24
CA GLN A 44 10.20 -17.47 9.75
C GLN A 44 9.36 -16.20 9.72
N LEU A 45 8.08 -16.30 9.31
CA LEU A 45 7.17 -15.15 9.34
C LEU A 45 7.02 -14.63 10.78
N ARG A 46 6.70 -15.51 11.73
CA ARG A 46 6.54 -15.15 13.15
C ARG A 46 7.82 -14.54 13.73
N GLN A 47 8.98 -15.16 13.47
CA GLN A 47 10.28 -14.63 13.91
C GLN A 47 10.53 -13.22 13.36
N ARG A 48 10.21 -12.97 12.09
CA ARG A 48 10.41 -11.65 11.48
C ARG A 48 9.40 -10.61 11.98
N LEU A 49 8.13 -10.98 12.15
CA LEU A 49 7.10 -10.11 12.72
C LEU A 49 7.44 -9.68 14.16
N ASN A 50 8.10 -10.55 14.94
CA ASN A 50 8.55 -10.25 16.30
C ASN A 50 9.99 -9.68 16.37
N SER A 51 10.52 -9.19 15.24
CA SER A 51 11.87 -8.61 15.16
C SER A 51 11.80 -7.12 14.83
N GLN A 52 12.96 -6.49 14.55
CA GLN A 52 13.03 -5.11 14.07
C GLN A 52 12.71 -4.96 12.57
N ALA A 53 12.35 -6.04 11.89
CA ALA A 53 11.98 -6.00 10.47
C ALA A 53 10.72 -5.16 10.23
N ARG A 54 10.73 -4.36 9.18
CA ARG A 54 9.67 -3.40 8.84
C ARG A 54 8.85 -3.91 7.66
N PHE A 55 7.54 -4.00 7.83
CA PHE A 55 6.63 -4.54 6.82
C PHE A 55 5.69 -3.46 6.31
N LEU A 56 5.73 -3.20 5.00
CA LEU A 56 4.71 -2.43 4.30
C LEU A 56 3.67 -3.38 3.75
N ILE A 57 2.46 -3.33 4.28
CA ILE A 57 1.30 -4.01 3.71
C ILE A 57 0.80 -3.16 2.53
N LEU A 58 0.53 -3.77 1.39
CA LEU A 58 0.12 -3.10 0.15
C LEU A 58 -1.02 -3.87 -0.51
N ASP A 59 -2.02 -3.15 -1.01
CA ASP A 59 -3.11 -3.72 -1.80
C ASP A 59 -3.60 -2.69 -2.84
N LEU A 60 -4.16 -3.19 -3.95
CA LEU A 60 -4.59 -2.39 -5.10
C LEU A 60 -6.02 -2.73 -5.53
N GLU A 61 -6.75 -1.71 -6.00
CA GLU A 61 -7.98 -1.90 -6.76
C GLU A 61 -7.80 -1.47 -8.21
N PHE A 62 -8.58 -2.07 -9.10
CA PHE A 62 -8.40 -1.94 -10.53
C PHE A 62 -9.64 -1.42 -11.29
N PHE A 63 -9.38 -0.88 -12.47
CA PHE A 63 -10.37 -0.67 -13.51
C PHE A 63 -9.92 -1.35 -14.80
N GLN A 64 -10.87 -1.68 -15.67
CA GLN A 64 -10.55 -2.22 -16.98
C GLN A 64 -10.20 -1.07 -17.94
N ASP A 65 -8.94 -1.02 -18.38
CA ASP A 65 -8.45 -0.12 -19.41
C ASP A 65 -9.18 -0.42 -20.73
N GLN A 66 -9.95 0.55 -21.21
CA GLN A 66 -10.77 0.43 -22.41
C GLN A 66 -9.94 0.37 -23.71
N GLN A 67 -8.70 0.87 -23.68
CA GLN A 67 -7.86 0.94 -24.88
C GLN A 67 -6.98 -0.30 -25.05
N LYS A 68 -6.57 -0.93 -23.94
CA LYS A 68 -5.61 -2.04 -23.97
C LYS A 68 -6.12 -3.36 -23.39
N HIS A 69 -7.37 -3.40 -22.91
CA HIS A 69 -7.96 -4.57 -22.25
C HIS A 69 -7.09 -5.12 -21.09
N ARG A 70 -6.47 -4.22 -20.32
CA ARG A 70 -5.64 -4.55 -19.15
C ARG A 70 -6.19 -3.88 -17.90
N ASN A 71 -5.75 -4.34 -16.72
CA ASN A 71 -6.08 -3.69 -15.46
C ASN A 71 -5.25 -2.41 -15.29
N GLY A 72 -5.93 -1.27 -15.22
CA GLY A 72 -5.37 -0.01 -14.74
C GLY A 72 -5.61 0.14 -13.24
N VAL A 73 -4.75 0.90 -12.56
CA VAL A 73 -4.85 1.07 -11.10
C VAL A 73 -5.86 2.15 -10.75
N ALA A 74 -6.87 1.81 -9.93
CA ALA A 74 -7.93 2.71 -9.48
C ALA A 74 -7.73 3.18 -8.03
N GLN A 75 -7.15 2.33 -7.18
CA GLN A 75 -6.80 2.65 -5.79
C GLN A 75 -5.49 1.95 -5.44
N ILE A 76 -4.65 2.60 -4.64
CA ILE A 76 -3.48 2.00 -3.99
C ILE A 76 -3.56 2.36 -2.52
N ALA A 77 -3.53 1.36 -1.65
CA ALA A 77 -3.42 1.57 -0.22
C ALA A 77 -2.22 0.82 0.35
N GLY A 78 -1.64 1.38 1.41
CA GLY A 78 -0.58 0.72 2.13
C GLY A 78 -0.49 1.18 3.58
N LYS A 79 0.04 0.30 4.43
CA LYS A 79 0.18 0.53 5.86
C LYS A 79 1.42 -0.16 6.37
N MET A 80 2.21 0.57 7.16
CA MET A 80 3.31 -0.02 7.90
C MET A 80 2.73 -0.82 9.08
N PHE A 81 3.04 -2.11 9.14
CA PHE A 81 2.56 -3.05 10.15
C PHE A 81 2.78 -2.50 11.58
N GLU A 82 1.73 -2.54 12.41
CA GLU A 82 1.71 -2.06 13.80
C GLU A 82 2.00 -0.57 14.01
N THR A 83 2.00 0.24 12.95
CA THR A 83 2.13 1.69 13.06
C THR A 83 0.87 2.41 12.58
N GLN A 84 0.83 3.73 12.79
CA GLN A 84 -0.20 4.59 12.19
C GLN A 84 0.18 5.07 10.78
N ASN A 85 1.42 4.83 10.33
CA ASN A 85 1.92 5.31 9.05
C ASN A 85 1.25 4.51 7.92
N SER A 86 0.53 5.23 7.07
CA SER A 86 -0.28 4.63 6.00
C SER A 86 -0.52 5.64 4.90
N PHE A 87 -0.92 5.12 3.74
CA PHE A 87 -1.44 5.91 2.64
C PHE A 87 -2.66 5.23 2.03
N ASN A 88 -3.57 6.03 1.47
CA ASN A 88 -4.69 5.57 0.67
C ASN A 88 -4.91 6.58 -0.46
N TYR A 89 -4.56 6.19 -1.68
CA TYR A 89 -4.66 7.04 -2.86
C TYR A 89 -5.65 6.46 -3.85
N TYR A 90 -6.50 7.33 -4.37
CA TYR A 90 -7.39 7.05 -5.48
C TYR A 90 -6.80 7.67 -6.75
N LEU A 91 -6.89 6.97 -7.86
CA LEU A 91 -6.23 7.37 -9.09
C LEU A 91 -7.27 7.77 -10.14
N TYR A 92 -6.98 8.85 -10.84
CA TYR A 92 -7.72 9.27 -12.03
C TYR A 92 -6.88 8.95 -13.27
N ALA A 93 -7.51 8.37 -14.30
CA ALA A 93 -6.83 8.06 -15.54
C ALA A 93 -7.74 8.27 -16.76
N GLN A 94 -7.17 8.85 -17.82
CA GLN A 94 -7.89 9.19 -19.06
C GLN A 94 -8.36 7.94 -19.84
N ASN A 95 -7.77 6.78 -19.58
CA ASN A 95 -8.14 5.49 -20.18
C ASN A 95 -9.23 4.74 -19.39
N MET A 96 -9.76 5.32 -18.31
CA MET A 96 -11.01 4.87 -17.69
C MET A 96 -12.20 5.11 -18.62
N SER A 97 -13.29 4.35 -18.47
CA SER A 97 -14.55 4.68 -19.17
C SER A 97 -15.07 6.05 -18.72
N ALA A 98 -15.78 6.75 -19.62
CA ALA A 98 -16.36 8.06 -19.31
C ALA A 98 -17.26 8.04 -18.07
N GLU A 99 -18.03 6.96 -17.89
CA GLU A 99 -18.86 6.73 -16.71
C GLU A 99 -18.02 6.65 -15.42
N ARG A 100 -16.89 5.93 -15.44
CA ARG A 100 -15.98 5.84 -14.29
C ARG A 100 -15.28 7.16 -14.00
N GLN A 101 -14.86 7.90 -15.03
CA GLN A 101 -14.28 9.23 -14.87
C GLN A 101 -15.28 10.17 -14.20
N LEU A 102 -16.52 10.22 -14.70
CA LEU A 102 -17.58 11.04 -14.12
C LEU A 102 -17.94 10.62 -12.69
N ALA A 103 -18.02 9.32 -12.42
CA ALA A 103 -18.26 8.79 -11.08
C ALA A 103 -17.14 9.16 -10.11
N PHE A 104 -15.88 9.14 -10.56
CA PHE A 104 -14.73 9.57 -9.79
C PHE A 104 -14.83 11.06 -9.43
N LEU A 105 -15.04 11.93 -10.42
CA LEU A 105 -15.17 13.38 -10.22
C LEU A 105 -16.28 13.71 -9.24
N ARG A 106 -17.45 13.06 -9.37
CA ARG A 106 -18.58 13.25 -8.45
C ARG A 106 -18.28 12.76 -7.04
N ARG A 107 -17.63 11.61 -6.89
CA ARG A 107 -17.32 11.01 -5.58
C ARG A 107 -16.38 11.87 -4.76
N TYR A 108 -15.41 12.52 -5.41
CA TYR A 108 -14.40 13.35 -4.76
C TYR A 108 -14.66 14.85 -4.87
N ASP A 109 -15.81 15.25 -5.42
CA ASP A 109 -16.21 16.64 -5.65
C ASP A 109 -15.12 17.47 -6.36
N LEU A 110 -14.64 16.95 -7.50
CA LEU A 110 -13.55 17.53 -8.28
C LEU A 110 -14.04 18.08 -9.61
N ARG A 111 -13.45 19.21 -10.02
CA ARG A 111 -13.47 19.66 -11.41
C ARG A 111 -12.41 18.91 -12.21
N LEU A 112 -12.62 18.79 -13.51
CA LEU A 112 -11.65 18.12 -14.40
C LEU A 112 -10.25 18.76 -14.34
N SER A 113 -10.15 20.08 -14.10
CA SER A 113 -8.87 20.78 -13.96
C SER A 113 -8.09 20.40 -12.69
N GLU A 114 -8.73 19.73 -11.72
CA GLU A 114 -8.15 19.39 -10.41
C GLU A 114 -7.62 17.94 -10.36
N VAL A 115 -7.84 17.15 -11.42
CA VAL A 115 -7.48 15.73 -11.46
C VAL A 115 -5.98 15.46 -11.48
N ASN A 116 -5.16 16.47 -11.80
CA ASN A 116 -3.69 16.33 -11.89
C ASN A 116 -3.08 15.75 -10.59
N GLY A 117 -3.68 16.05 -9.42
CA GLY A 117 -3.25 15.53 -8.13
C GLY A 117 -3.57 14.05 -7.87
N TYR A 118 -4.34 13.43 -8.77
CA TYR A 118 -4.80 12.03 -8.70
C TYR A 118 -4.20 11.18 -9.83
N GLU A 119 -3.37 11.76 -10.70
CA GLU A 119 -2.71 11.00 -11.74
C GLU A 119 -1.65 10.05 -11.18
N VAL A 120 -1.48 8.92 -11.86
CA VAL A 120 -0.51 7.87 -11.49
C VAL A 120 0.88 8.41 -11.19
N ARG A 121 1.38 9.38 -11.97
CA ARG A 121 2.70 9.99 -11.75
C ARG A 121 2.82 10.65 -10.37
N GLN A 122 1.83 11.45 -9.98
CA GLN A 122 1.86 12.15 -8.70
C GLN A 122 1.69 11.17 -7.54
N THR A 123 0.78 10.20 -7.69
CA THR A 123 0.58 9.15 -6.71
C THR A 123 1.85 8.31 -6.50
N PHE A 124 2.55 7.94 -7.57
CA PHE A 124 3.80 7.19 -7.47
C PHE A 124 4.90 7.98 -6.76
N ASN A 125 5.04 9.28 -7.05
CA ASN A 125 5.99 10.13 -6.34
C ASN A 125 5.73 10.15 -4.82
N ARG A 126 4.46 10.26 -4.41
CA ARG A 126 4.07 10.21 -2.99
C ARG A 126 4.38 8.86 -2.35
N ILE A 127 4.08 7.76 -3.04
CA ILE A 127 4.38 6.40 -2.56
C ILE A 127 5.89 6.19 -2.45
N PHE A 128 6.68 6.64 -3.42
CA PHE A 128 8.13 6.49 -3.40
C PHE A 128 8.73 7.29 -2.26
N HIS A 129 8.23 8.51 -2.01
CA HIS A 129 8.64 9.30 -0.85
C HIS A 129 8.28 8.59 0.47
N PHE A 130 7.06 8.08 0.60
CA PHE A 130 6.64 7.31 1.77
C PHE A 130 7.58 6.12 2.02
N ILE A 131 7.90 5.35 0.98
CA ILE A 131 8.80 4.20 1.09
C ILE A 131 10.23 4.62 1.43
N ALA A 132 10.72 5.72 0.87
CA ALA A 132 12.06 6.23 1.18
C ALA A 132 12.20 6.67 2.65
N VAL A 133 11.13 7.22 3.23
CA VAL A 133 11.07 7.62 4.65
C VAL A 133 10.90 6.39 5.54
N GLU A 134 9.93 5.53 5.22
CA GLU A 134 9.58 4.38 6.06
C GLU A 134 10.55 3.21 5.93
N ARG A 135 11.35 3.13 4.87
CA ARG A 135 12.38 2.10 4.62
C ARG A 135 11.90 0.68 5.00
N PRO A 136 10.84 0.16 4.37
CA PRO A 136 10.37 -1.20 4.66
C PRO A 136 11.35 -2.26 4.15
N ASP A 137 11.58 -3.29 4.95
CA ASP A 137 12.34 -4.49 4.56
C ASP A 137 11.52 -5.42 3.67
N TYR A 138 10.20 -5.44 3.91
CA TYR A 138 9.25 -6.30 3.22
C TYR A 138 8.06 -5.53 2.66
N ILE A 139 7.60 -5.91 1.47
CA ILE A 139 6.27 -5.55 0.94
C ILE A 139 5.38 -6.79 1.00
N VAL A 140 4.27 -6.69 1.72
CA VAL A 140 3.33 -7.79 1.97
C VAL A 140 2.02 -7.52 1.25
N SER A 141 1.49 -8.51 0.54
CA SER A 141 0.12 -8.51 0.04
C SER A 141 -0.51 -9.90 0.15
N TRP A 142 -1.83 -10.00 -0.04
CA TRP A 142 -2.49 -11.30 -0.08
C TRP A 142 -2.11 -12.06 -1.35
N ASP A 143 -2.30 -11.47 -2.53
CA ASP A 143 -1.78 -11.94 -3.82
C ASP A 143 -1.08 -10.79 -4.54
N ASN A 144 0.24 -10.86 -4.73
CA ASN A 144 0.98 -9.77 -5.40
C ASN A 144 1.02 -9.88 -6.92
N GLY A 145 0.50 -10.95 -7.52
CA GLY A 145 0.67 -11.20 -8.95
C GLY A 145 0.10 -10.07 -9.80
N THR A 146 -1.20 -9.80 -9.61
CA THR A 146 -1.93 -8.78 -10.38
C THR A 146 -1.51 -7.36 -9.97
N ASP A 147 -1.26 -7.14 -8.68
CA ASP A 147 -0.77 -5.87 -8.15
C ASP A 147 0.55 -5.46 -8.81
N PHE A 148 1.54 -6.35 -8.78
CA PHE A 148 2.87 -6.04 -9.28
C PHE A 148 2.91 -5.98 -10.81
N GLU A 149 2.07 -6.75 -11.50
CA GLU A 149 1.90 -6.59 -12.96
C GLU A 149 1.39 -5.18 -13.29
N SER A 150 0.35 -4.73 -12.59
CA SER A 150 -0.26 -3.41 -12.80
C SER A 150 0.70 -2.27 -12.45
N LEU A 151 1.42 -2.38 -11.33
CA LEU A 151 2.47 -1.42 -10.96
C LEU A 151 3.60 -1.37 -12.00
N ASN A 152 4.01 -2.53 -12.55
CA ASN A 152 5.00 -2.57 -13.61
C ASN A 152 4.49 -1.96 -14.91
N TYR A 153 3.23 -2.18 -15.27
CA TYR A 153 2.59 -1.57 -16.44
C TYR A 153 2.63 -0.04 -16.34
N GLU A 154 2.20 0.51 -15.20
CA GLU A 154 2.21 1.95 -14.97
C GLU A 154 3.63 2.52 -14.91
N ALA A 155 4.56 1.85 -14.23
CA ALA A 155 5.97 2.27 -14.20
C ALA A 155 6.61 2.28 -15.59
N ASN A 156 6.29 1.31 -16.44
CA ASN A 156 6.75 1.30 -17.83
C ASN A 156 6.18 2.48 -18.63
N ARG A 157 4.88 2.79 -18.48
CA ARG A 157 4.24 3.95 -19.12
C ARG A 157 4.89 5.27 -18.70
N LEU A 158 5.29 5.37 -17.43
CA LEU A 158 5.97 6.53 -16.86
C LEU A 158 7.49 6.55 -17.11
N LYS A 159 8.05 5.50 -17.77
CA LYS A 159 9.48 5.32 -18.04
C LYS A 159 10.35 5.27 -16.77
N ILE A 160 9.82 4.75 -15.68
CA ILE A 160 10.57 4.53 -14.42
C ILE A 160 11.49 3.33 -14.61
N ARG A 161 12.77 3.44 -14.26
CA ARG A 161 13.75 2.34 -14.42
C ARG A 161 13.43 1.18 -13.47
N LYS A 162 14.03 0.00 -13.65
CA LYS A 162 13.64 -1.19 -12.86
C LYS A 162 14.17 -1.12 -11.44
N GLU A 163 15.36 -0.57 -11.28
CA GLU A 163 16.09 -0.31 -10.05
C GLU A 163 15.41 0.75 -9.17
N ASP A 164 14.65 1.67 -9.78
CA ASP A 164 13.91 2.71 -9.04
C ASP A 164 12.51 2.24 -8.57
N ARG A 165 12.15 0.96 -8.78
CA ARG A 165 10.82 0.43 -8.44
C ARG A 165 10.86 -0.28 -7.10
N PRO A 166 10.21 0.25 -6.05
CA PRO A 166 10.24 -0.34 -4.71
C PRO A 166 9.79 -1.80 -4.65
N TRP A 167 8.71 -2.16 -5.34
CA TRP A 167 8.22 -3.55 -5.40
C TRP A 167 9.16 -4.52 -6.12
N ARG A 168 10.23 -4.03 -6.75
CA ARG A 168 11.30 -4.86 -7.33
C ARG A 168 12.55 -4.89 -6.47
N THR A 169 12.82 -3.88 -5.64
CA THR A 169 14.03 -3.76 -4.83
C THR A 169 13.84 -4.16 -3.38
N ILE A 170 12.61 -4.11 -2.86
CA ILE A 170 12.25 -4.60 -1.53
C ILE A 170 11.85 -6.07 -1.61
N GLN A 171 12.01 -6.83 -0.51
CA GLN A 171 11.63 -8.23 -0.48
C GLN A 171 10.10 -8.37 -0.44
N SER A 172 9.51 -9.01 -1.44
CA SER A 172 8.08 -9.27 -1.46
C SER A 172 7.71 -10.49 -0.63
N LEU A 173 6.56 -10.43 0.03
CA LEU A 173 5.90 -11.54 0.70
C LEU A 173 4.47 -11.67 0.16
N ASP A 174 4.21 -12.82 -0.47
CA ASP A 174 2.89 -13.23 -0.92
C ASP A 174 2.25 -14.11 0.16
N LEU A 175 1.27 -13.60 0.89
CA LEU A 175 0.67 -14.33 2.00
C LEU A 175 -0.20 -15.48 1.53
N GLU A 176 -0.94 -15.34 0.43
CA GLU A 176 -1.75 -16.43 -0.11
C GLU A 176 -0.87 -17.62 -0.47
N LYS A 177 0.25 -17.39 -1.17
CA LYS A 177 1.20 -18.46 -1.50
C LYS A 177 1.84 -19.08 -0.27
N LEU A 178 2.20 -18.27 0.73
CA LEU A 178 2.75 -18.79 1.98
C LEU A 178 1.75 -19.69 2.69
N VAL A 179 0.50 -19.24 2.85
CA VAL A 179 -0.57 -20.02 3.49
C VAL A 179 -0.89 -21.27 2.69
N ALA A 180 -1.00 -21.17 1.36
CA ALA A 180 -1.29 -22.31 0.50
C ALA A 180 -0.22 -23.39 0.57
N LYS A 181 1.05 -22.99 0.65
CA LYS A 181 2.16 -23.91 0.85
C LYS A 181 2.08 -24.60 2.21
N GLU A 182 1.95 -23.84 3.29
CA GLU A 182 2.07 -24.36 4.67
C GLU A 182 0.83 -25.11 5.14
N VAL A 183 -0.37 -24.68 4.74
CA VAL A 183 -1.64 -25.25 5.20
C VAL A 183 -2.21 -26.25 4.19
N TRP A 184 -2.11 -25.96 2.90
CA TRP A 184 -2.78 -26.75 1.85
C TRP A 184 -1.81 -27.55 0.96
N LYS A 185 -0.54 -27.70 1.35
CA LYS A 185 0.48 -28.46 0.61
C LYS A 185 0.56 -28.02 -0.87
N SER A 186 0.52 -26.71 -1.11
CA SER A 186 0.59 -26.09 -2.43
C SER A 186 -0.61 -26.38 -3.37
N LYS A 187 -1.79 -26.70 -2.81
CA LYS A 187 -3.06 -26.60 -3.56
C LYS A 187 -3.41 -25.12 -3.81
N SER A 188 -4.49 -24.88 -4.56
CA SER A 188 -5.04 -23.53 -4.77
C SER A 188 -5.20 -22.79 -3.44
N GLY A 189 -4.74 -21.54 -3.39
CA GLY A 189 -4.97 -20.64 -2.26
C GLY A 189 -6.46 -20.32 -2.05
N ILE A 190 -6.76 -19.62 -0.96
CA ILE A 190 -8.11 -19.13 -0.69
C ILE A 190 -8.10 -17.60 -0.77
N SER A 191 -9.27 -17.01 -0.99
CA SER A 191 -9.40 -15.55 -0.95
C SER A 191 -9.14 -14.97 0.44
N LEU A 192 -8.73 -13.70 0.49
CA LEU A 192 -8.52 -12.94 1.72
C LEU A 192 -9.74 -13.00 2.64
N GLU A 193 -10.93 -12.85 2.06
CA GLU A 193 -12.19 -12.95 2.80
C GLU A 193 -12.38 -14.33 3.45
N LYS A 194 -12.13 -15.41 2.72
CA LYS A 194 -12.24 -16.77 3.26
C LYS A 194 -11.23 -16.97 4.40
N MET A 195 -10.01 -16.45 4.25
CA MET A 195 -8.99 -16.53 5.31
C MET A 195 -9.43 -15.79 6.57
N CYS A 196 -9.90 -14.55 6.44
CA CYS A 196 -10.39 -13.78 7.58
C CYS A 196 -11.54 -14.48 8.30
N ARG A 197 -12.45 -15.11 7.55
CA ARG A 197 -13.53 -15.93 8.14
C ARG A 197 -13.00 -17.14 8.90
N LEU A 198 -12.03 -17.87 8.35
CA LEU A 198 -11.43 -19.04 9.01
C LEU A 198 -10.73 -18.67 10.33
N LEU A 199 -10.02 -17.55 10.32
CA LEU A 199 -9.34 -17.02 11.51
C LEU A 199 -10.28 -16.27 12.46
N HIS A 200 -11.59 -16.22 12.18
CA HIS A 200 -12.59 -15.50 12.98
C HIS A 200 -12.20 -14.02 13.22
N LEU A 201 -11.59 -13.39 12.22
CA LEU A 201 -11.17 -11.99 12.29
C LEU A 201 -12.36 -11.03 12.10
N PRO A 202 -12.27 -9.79 12.64
CA PRO A 202 -13.28 -8.77 12.43
C PRO A 202 -13.59 -8.56 10.95
N ARG A 203 -14.88 -8.39 10.62
CA ARG A 203 -15.30 -8.18 9.23
C ARG A 203 -14.84 -6.82 8.71
N VAL A 204 -14.31 -6.82 7.50
CA VAL A 204 -14.05 -5.62 6.70
C VAL A 204 -14.90 -5.63 5.43
N LYS A 205 -15.05 -4.46 4.79
CA LYS A 205 -15.67 -4.37 3.47
C LYS A 205 -14.60 -4.58 2.40
N TYR A 206 -14.52 -5.80 1.87
CA TYR A 206 -13.59 -6.19 0.81
C TYR A 206 -13.83 -5.42 -0.50
N HIS A 207 -12.86 -5.50 -1.41
CA HIS A 207 -12.84 -4.77 -2.68
C HIS A 207 -12.65 -3.25 -2.49
N GLN A 208 -11.86 -2.92 -1.47
CA GLN A 208 -11.37 -1.58 -1.19
C GLN A 208 -9.99 -1.74 -0.61
N ALA A 209 -8.95 -1.36 -1.37
CA ALA A 209 -7.56 -1.59 -1.00
C ALA A 209 -7.23 -1.22 0.45
N GLN A 210 -7.77 -0.11 0.97
CA GLN A 210 -7.57 0.29 2.37
C GLN A 210 -8.09 -0.74 3.38
N ASN A 211 -9.26 -1.33 3.13
CA ASN A 211 -9.86 -2.32 4.01
C ASN A 211 -9.16 -3.67 3.88
N ASP A 212 -8.72 -4.01 2.66
CA ASP A 212 -7.98 -5.24 2.39
C ASP A 212 -6.59 -5.20 3.08
N VAL A 213 -5.93 -4.04 3.08
CA VAL A 213 -4.73 -3.78 3.91
C VAL A 213 -5.01 -4.00 5.41
N ILE A 214 -6.16 -3.55 5.92
CA ILE A 214 -6.54 -3.77 7.33
C ILE A 214 -6.74 -5.26 7.62
N ALA A 215 -7.42 -5.99 6.73
CA ALA A 215 -7.59 -7.43 6.84
C ALA A 215 -6.24 -8.18 6.85
N ILE A 216 -5.34 -7.81 5.93
CA ILE A 216 -3.99 -8.37 5.90
C ILE A 216 -3.23 -8.06 7.20
N GLU A 217 -3.34 -6.85 7.74
CA GLU A 217 -2.73 -6.51 9.02
C GLU A 217 -3.26 -7.39 10.17
N GLN A 218 -4.57 -7.64 10.22
CA GLN A 218 -5.16 -8.52 11.22
C GLN A 218 -4.63 -9.95 11.11
N ILE A 219 -4.42 -10.46 9.90
CA ILE A 219 -3.80 -11.77 9.66
C ILE A 219 -2.35 -11.77 10.16
N LEU A 220 -1.57 -10.75 9.84
CA LEU A 220 -0.19 -10.64 10.34
C LEU A 220 -0.15 -10.56 11.86
N LYS A 221 -1.03 -9.78 12.50
CA LYS A 221 -1.17 -9.73 13.97
C LYS A 221 -1.52 -11.10 14.55
N PHE A 222 -2.38 -11.86 13.89
CA PHE A 222 -2.70 -13.23 14.31
C PHE A 222 -1.45 -14.13 14.27
N TYR A 223 -0.64 -14.08 13.21
CA TYR A 223 0.58 -14.88 13.09
C TYR A 223 1.75 -14.39 13.98
N ALA A 224 1.77 -13.09 14.30
CA ALA A 224 2.74 -12.51 15.23
C ALA A 224 2.55 -13.03 16.66
N ARG A 225 1.32 -13.40 17.04
CA ARG A 225 1.04 -13.96 18.37
C ARG A 225 1.87 -15.21 18.63
N ASP A 226 2.49 -15.20 19.79
CA ASP A 226 3.17 -16.36 20.35
C ASP A 226 2.24 -17.00 21.38
N LEU A 227 1.37 -17.90 20.89
CA LEU A 227 0.40 -18.59 21.73
C LEU A 227 1.07 -19.39 22.86
N GLU A 228 2.28 -19.90 22.65
CA GLU A 228 3.01 -20.64 23.68
C GLU A 228 3.48 -19.69 24.80
N ARG A 229 3.99 -18.51 24.45
CA ARG A 229 4.31 -17.46 25.43
C ARG A 229 3.06 -16.91 26.12
N GLU A 230 1.97 -16.66 25.40
CA GLU A 230 0.71 -16.16 25.95
C GLU A 230 0.06 -17.17 26.92
N LEU A 231 0.18 -18.48 26.65
CA LEU A 231 -0.33 -19.54 27.52
C LEU A 231 0.61 -19.87 28.70
N ASN A 232 1.91 -19.64 28.56
CA ASN A 232 2.92 -19.90 29.59
C ASN A 232 3.27 -18.68 30.45
N CYS A 233 2.68 -17.50 30.18
CA CYS A 233 2.66 -16.37 31.11
C CYS A 233 1.74 -16.70 32.29
N ARG A 234 2.29 -17.42 33.29
CA ARG A 234 1.81 -17.44 34.68
C ARG A 234 2.74 -16.59 35.55
#